data_AF-A0A937TBB5-F1
#
_entry.id   AF-A0A937TBB5-F1
#
_cell.length_a   1.000
_cell.length_b   1.000
_cell.length_c   1.000
_cell.angle_alpha   90.00
_cell.angle_beta   90.00
_cell.angle_gamma   90.00
#
_symmetry.space_group_name_H-M   'P 1'
#
loop_
_entity.id
_entity.type
_entity.pdbx_description
1 polymer ?
#
loop_
_entity_poly.entity_id
_entity_poly.type
_entity_poly.pdbx_seq_one_letter_code
_entity_poly.pdbx_strand_id
1 'polypeptide(L)' 'MRVQQARQELGITQGELAARLGCTQAALSNYELGKRRLDLAGLEQIAGILGKPLIYFIEPPASPDDDDIQSWFYRNPHR' A
#
# COMPACT_ATOMS: atom_id res chain seq x y z
N MET A 1 2.77 -0.13 3.25
CA MET A 1 2.48 0.30 1.85
C MET A 1 1.31 -0.53 1.32
N ARG A 2 0.49 0.00 0.39
CA ARG A 2 -0.68 -0.74 -0.16
C ARG A 2 -0.33 -1.83 -1.21
N VAL A 3 0.95 -2.12 -1.44
CA VAL A 3 1.40 -3.11 -2.45
C VAL A 3 0.94 -4.52 -2.10
N GLN A 4 1.07 -4.91 -0.83
CA GLN A 4 0.63 -6.23 -0.38
C GLN A 4 -0.87 -6.44 -0.62
N GLN A 5 -1.68 -5.42 -0.32
CA GLN A 5 -3.12 -5.46 -0.51
C GLN A 5 -3.48 -5.62 -2.00
N ALA A 6 -2.96 -4.76 -2.87
CA ALA A 6 -3.22 -4.84 -4.30
C ALA A 6 -2.71 -6.16 -4.93
N ARG A 7 -1.60 -6.70 -4.44
CA ARG A 7 -1.11 -8.02 -4.85
C ARG A 7 -2.08 -9.14 -4.44
N GLN A 8 -2.58 -9.10 -3.21
CA GLN A 8 -3.53 -10.10 -2.69
C GLN A 8 -4.88 -10.04 -3.41
N GLU A 9 -5.36 -8.84 -3.78
CA GLU A 9 -6.58 -8.66 -4.59
C GLU A 9 -6.48 -9.34 -5.97
N LEU A 10 -5.27 -9.42 -6.54
CA LEU A 10 -5.00 -10.17 -7.78
C LEU A 10 -4.73 -11.67 -7.56
N GLY A 11 -4.68 -12.14 -6.31
CA GLY A 11 -4.44 -13.54 -5.98
C GLY A 11 -3.04 -14.06 -6.33
N ILE A 12 -2.07 -13.19 -6.62
CA ILE A 12 -0.70 -13.59 -6.96
C ILE A 12 0.22 -13.62 -5.73
N THR A 13 1.20 -14.50 -5.73
CA THR A 13 2.23 -14.62 -4.70
C THR A 13 3.28 -13.51 -4.77
N GLN A 14 4.06 -13.34 -3.70
CA GLN A 14 5.22 -12.45 -3.73
C GLN A 14 6.25 -12.86 -4.80
N GLY A 15 6.46 -14.17 -5.01
CA GLY A 15 7.38 -14.66 -6.04
C GLY A 15 6.96 -14.23 -7.45
N GLU A 16 5.66 -14.33 -7.77
CA GLU A 16 5.13 -13.93 -9.08
C GLU A 16 5.24 -12.42 -9.31
N LEU A 17 4.91 -11.59 -8.32
CA LEU A 17 5.07 -10.14 -8.45
C LEU A 17 6.56 -9.76 -8.56
N ALA A 18 7.44 -10.40 -7.78
CA ALA A 18 8.87 -10.15 -7.84
C ALA A 18 9.45 -10.50 -9.23
N ALA A 19 9.02 -11.63 -9.81
CA ALA A 19 9.41 -12.02 -11.16
C ALA A 19 8.97 -10.99 -12.22
N ARG A 20 7.73 -10.46 -12.11
CA ARG A 20 7.23 -9.40 -13.02
C ARG A 20 7.98 -8.08 -12.86
N LEU A 21 8.45 -7.77 -11.66
CA LEU A 21 9.24 -6.58 -11.35
C LEU A 21 10.75 -6.75 -11.64
N GLY A 22 11.21 -7.95 -11.99
CA GLY A 22 12.63 -8.23 -12.14
C GLY A 22 13.44 -8.09 -10.85
N CYS A 23 12.83 -8.36 -9.69
CA CYS A 23 13.51 -8.31 -8.39
C CYS A 23 13.38 -9.62 -7.61
N THR A 24 14.04 -9.72 -6.46
CA THR A 24 13.93 -10.91 -5.60
C THR A 24 12.68 -10.86 -4.73
N GLN A 25 12.16 -12.02 -4.33
CA GLN A 25 11.05 -12.09 -3.37
C GLN A 25 11.38 -11.36 -2.06
N ALA A 26 12.63 -11.44 -1.59
CA ALA A 26 13.09 -10.72 -0.41
C ALA A 26 13.07 -9.20 -0.60
N ALA A 27 13.45 -8.70 -1.79
CA ALA A 27 13.33 -7.28 -2.12
C ALA A 27 11.87 -6.83 -2.11
N LEU A 28 10.97 -7.62 -2.71
CA LEU A 28 9.53 -7.33 -2.68
C LEU A 28 8.97 -7.32 -1.26
N SER A 29 9.35 -8.29 -0.41
CA SER A 29 8.95 -8.31 1.00
C SER A 29 9.37 -7.03 1.73
N ASN A 30 10.60 -6.55 1.48
CA ASN A 30 11.06 -5.28 2.04
C ASN A 30 10.28 -4.06 1.53
N TYR A 31 9.80 -4.08 0.28
CA TYR A 31 8.92 -3.04 -0.26
C TYR A 31 7.53 -3.07 0.40
N GLU A 32 6.92 -4.25 0.52
CA GLU A 32 5.59 -4.40 1.14
C GLU A 32 5.60 -3.94 2.61
N LEU A 33 6.65 -4.30 3.35
CA LEU A 33 6.87 -3.90 4.73
C LEU A 33 7.34 -2.44 4.92
N GLY A 34 7.61 -1.71 3.82
CA GLY A 34 8.13 -0.34 3.88
C GLY A 34 9.57 -0.22 4.42
N LYS A 35 10.29 -1.34 4.57
CA LYS A 35 11.70 -1.38 5.00
C LYS A 35 12.65 -0.82 3.94
N ARG A 36 12.24 -0.86 2.67
CA ARG A 36 12.97 -0.27 1.55
C ARG A 36 12.03 0.65 0.77
N ARG A 37 12.48 1.88 0.51
CA ARG A 37 11.73 2.82 -0.33
C ARG A 37 11.84 2.43 -1.80
N LEU A 38 10.72 2.54 -2.50
CA LEU A 38 10.66 2.52 -3.96
C LEU A 38 10.80 3.95 -4.47
N ASP A 39 11.49 4.10 -5.59
CA ASP A 39 11.49 5.32 -6.37
C ASP A 39 10.23 5.41 -7.24
N LEU A 40 10.05 6.54 -7.92
CA LEU A 40 8.88 6.78 -8.75
C LEU A 40 8.74 5.73 -9.86
N ALA A 41 9.84 5.38 -10.53
CA ALA A 41 9.84 4.37 -11.59
C ALA A 41 9.40 2.99 -11.08
N GLY A 42 9.88 2.57 -9.90
CA GLY A 42 9.42 1.33 -9.28
C GLY A 42 7.94 1.36 -8.89
N LEU A 43 7.43 2.50 -8.42
CA LEU A 43 6.01 2.68 -8.14
C LEU A 43 5.15 2.63 -9.40
N GLU A 44 5.60 3.22 -10.51
CA GLU A 44 4.91 3.16 -11.80
C GLU A 44 4.83 1.73 -12.34
N GLN A 45 5.91 0.95 -12.23
CA GLN A 45 5.91 -0.46 -12.62
C GLN A 45 4.93 -1.28 -11.78
N ILE A 46 4.94 -1.09 -10.46
CA ILE A 46 4.00 -1.76 -9.56
C ILE A 46 2.56 -1.39 -9.89
N ALA A 47 2.30 -0.11 -10.16
CA ALA A 47 0.98 0.38 -10.55
C ALA A 47 0.47 -0.29 -11.83
N GLY A 48 1.32 -0.37 -12.85
CA GLY A 48 1.01 -1.08 -14.10
C GLY A 48 0.74 -2.57 -13.90
N ILE A 49 1.58 -3.27 -13.13
CA ILE A 49 1.44 -4.71 -12.90
C ILE A 49 0.21 -5.04 -12.06
N LEU A 50 -0.09 -4.20 -11.05
CA LEU A 50 -1.18 -4.43 -10.11
C LEU A 50 -2.52 -3.81 -10.57
N GLY A 51 -2.54 -3.10 -11.70
CA GLY A 51 -3.75 -2.47 -12.23
C GLY A 51 -4.33 -1.40 -11.31
N LYS A 52 -3.49 -0.68 -10.57
CA LYS A 52 -3.89 0.40 -9.66
C LYS A 52 -3.34 1.73 -10.15
N PRO A 53 -4.06 2.85 -9.95
CA PRO A 53 -3.49 4.16 -10.24
C PRO A 53 -2.32 4.45 -9.29
N LEU A 54 -1.31 5.18 -9.76
CA LEU A 54 -0.10 5.49 -8.98
C LEU A 54 -0.42 6.10 -7.59
N ILE A 55 -1.44 6.97 -7.54
CA ILE A 55 -1.90 7.64 -6.30
C ILE A 55 -2.26 6.65 -5.17
N TYR A 56 -2.72 5.44 -5.52
CA TYR A 56 -3.03 4.39 -4.57
C TYR A 56 -1.83 3.97 -3.70
N PHE A 57 -0.60 4.10 -4.23
CA PHE A 57 0.63 3.75 -3.50
C PHE A 57 1.32 4.94 -2.84
N ILE A 58 0.90 6.17 -3.15
CA ILE A 58 1.48 7.41 -2.61
C ILE A 58 0.72 7.86 -1.37
N GLU A 59 -0.61 7.78 -1.37
CA GLU A 59 -1.40 8.22 -0.22
C GLU A 59 -1.22 7.28 0.99
N PRO A 60 -1.10 7.81 2.21
CA PRO A 60 -1.25 6.97 3.40
C PRO A 60 -2.67 6.35 3.42
N PRO A 61 -2.86 5.16 4.04
CA PRO A 61 -4.20 4.73 4.43
C PRO A 61 -4.86 5.87 5.20
N ALA A 62 -6.11 6.20 4.88
CA ALA A 62 -6.89 7.11 5.69
C ALA A 62 -6.76 6.64 7.15
N SER A 63 -6.21 7.50 8.00
CA SER A 63 -6.05 7.21 9.41
C SER A 63 -7.42 6.84 9.96
N PRO A 64 -7.61 5.67 10.62
CA PRO A 64 -8.84 5.40 11.33
C PRO A 64 -9.12 6.47 12.42
N ASP A 65 -8.09 7.21 12.84
CA ASP A 65 -8.20 8.32 13.79
C ASP A 65 -9.00 9.52 13.26
N ASP A 66 -9.20 9.67 11.95
CA ASP A 66 -10.02 10.78 11.41
C ASP A 66 -11.53 10.55 11.63
N ASP A 67 -11.98 9.29 11.63
CA ASP A 67 -13.37 8.94 11.94
C ASP A 67 -13.65 8.99 13.45
N ASP A 68 -12.63 8.72 14.28
CA ASP A 68 -12.78 8.68 15.73
C ASP A 68 -12.89 10.08 16.36
N ILE A 69 -12.38 11.13 15.70
CA ILE A 69 -12.59 12.52 16.12
C ILE A 69 -14.09 12.86 16.08
N GLN A 70 -14.80 12.49 15.01
CA GLN A 70 -16.25 12.69 14.95
C GLN A 70 -16.99 11.86 15.99
N SER A 71 -16.62 10.58 16.16
CA SER A 71 -17.18 9.68 17.19
C SER A 71 -16.99 10.22 18.61
N TRP A 72 -15.82 10.80 18.92
CA TRP A 72 -15.52 11.38 20.23
C TRP A 72 -16.28 12.68 20.48
N PHE A 73 -16.36 13.58 19.49
CA PHE A 73 -17.17 14.81 19.58
C PHE A 73 -18.66 14.50 19.75
N TYR A 74 -19.19 13.47 19.07
CA TYR A 74 -20.56 13.01 19.25
C TYR A 74 -20.80 12.36 20.63
N ARG A 75 -19.81 11.66 21.20
CA ARG A 75 -19.93 11.03 22.53
C ARG A 75 -19.74 12.00 23.70
N ASN A 76 -19.04 13.12 23.50
CA ASN A 76 -18.77 14.12 24.55
C ASN A 76 -19.03 15.56 24.06
N PRO A 77 -20.29 15.96 23.80
CA PRO A 77 -20.63 17.24 23.18
C PRO A 77 -20.48 18.49 24.08
N HIS A 78 -20.11 18.33 25.36
CA HIS A 78 -20.17 19.40 26.37
C HIS A 78 -18.89 19.57 27.18
N ARG A 79 -17.73 19.45 26.52
CA ARG A 79 -16.47 19.96 27.05
C ARG A 79 -16.00 21.17 26.28
#